data_AF-A0A944NWC8-F1
#
_entry.id   AF-A0A944NWC8-F1
#
_cell.length_a   1.000
_cell.length_b   1.000
_cell.length_c   1.000
_cell.angle_alpha   90.00
_cell.angle_beta   90.00
_cell.angle_gamma   90.00
#
_symmetry.space_group_name_H-M   'P 1'
#
loop_
_entity.id
_entity.type
_entity.pdbx_description
1 polymer ?
#
loop_
_entity_poly.entity_id
_entity_poly.type
_entity_poly.pdbx_seq_one_letter_code
_entity_poly.pdbx_strand_id
1 'polypeptide(L)'
;MRKPDPKRTPDETPLIELADARPPEFSDDALAQKFAQLYQDELRYVAPWSKWMIWEKTRWKLDNTIAAFDLVRPVCRTAAADAKTSNSRPTLATALTSAKTVAAVEKLAKADRRLAATTEQWDDDPDSFTTTWGKP
;
A
#
# COMPACT_ATOMS: atom_id res chain seq x y z
N MET A 1 -51.06 33.15 -7.62
CA MET A 1 -50.31 32.64 -8.78
C MET A 1 -48.82 32.63 -8.41
N ARG A 2 -48.29 31.51 -7.88
CA ARG A 2 -46.83 31.36 -7.62
C ARG A 2 -46.18 30.84 -8.90
N LYS A 3 -45.15 31.53 -9.40
CA LYS A 3 -44.39 31.05 -10.57
C LYS A 3 -43.46 29.91 -10.14
N PRO A 4 -43.30 28.86 -10.95
CA PRO A 4 -42.50 27.69 -10.62
C PRO A 4 -41.00 27.98 -10.70
N ASP A 5 -40.25 27.41 -9.76
CA ASP A 5 -38.79 27.44 -9.66
C ASP A 5 -38.11 26.85 -10.92
N PRO A 6 -37.09 27.50 -11.50
CA PRO A 6 -36.41 27.00 -12.68
C PRO A 6 -35.44 25.85 -12.30
N LYS A 7 -35.82 24.65 -12.73
CA LYS A 7 -34.96 23.52 -13.12
C LYS A 7 -33.71 23.28 -12.25
N ARG A 8 -33.87 22.37 -11.28
CA ARG A 8 -32.83 21.46 -10.80
C ARG A 8 -32.14 20.81 -12.01
N THR A 9 -30.90 21.20 -12.30
CA THR A 9 -30.02 20.46 -13.20
C THR A 9 -29.64 19.14 -12.53
N PRO A 10 -29.87 17.98 -13.16
CA PRO A 10 -29.38 16.71 -12.66
C PRO A 10 -27.89 16.55 -12.97
N ASP A 11 -27.13 16.26 -11.91
CA ASP A 11 -25.88 15.49 -11.97
C ASP A 11 -24.82 16.00 -12.97
N GLU A 12 -24.25 17.18 -12.69
CA GLU A 12 -22.84 17.38 -13.05
C GLU A 12 -22.01 16.58 -12.04
N THR A 13 -21.90 15.28 -12.27
CA THR A 13 -20.73 14.53 -11.82
C THR A 13 -19.54 15.32 -12.38
N PRO A 14 -18.69 15.98 -11.57
CA PRO A 14 -17.50 16.57 -12.13
C PRO A 14 -16.72 15.42 -12.73
N LEU A 15 -16.59 15.49 -14.06
CA LEU A 15 -15.73 14.70 -14.91
C LEU A 15 -14.55 14.26 -14.06
N ILE A 16 -14.40 12.94 -13.88
CA ILE A 16 -13.20 12.34 -13.33
C ILE A 16 -12.05 12.99 -14.08
N GLU A 17 -11.42 13.99 -13.46
CA GLU A 17 -10.24 14.62 -13.99
C GLU A 17 -9.27 13.45 -14.13
N LEU A 18 -8.94 13.14 -15.37
CA LEU A 18 -7.88 12.22 -15.76
C LEU A 18 -6.55 12.84 -15.30
N ALA A 19 -6.38 12.98 -13.99
CA ALA A 19 -5.38 13.81 -13.34
C ALA A 19 -3.97 13.21 -13.42
N ASP A 20 -3.81 12.12 -14.16
CA ASP A 20 -2.54 11.42 -14.22
C ASP A 20 -2.50 10.52 -15.47
N ALA A 21 -2.17 11.11 -16.63
CA ALA A 21 -1.85 10.36 -17.84
C ALA A 21 -0.48 9.63 -17.71
N ARG A 22 -0.24 8.98 -16.55
CA ARG A 22 0.85 8.02 -16.41
C ARG A 22 0.41 6.72 -17.08
N PRO A 23 1.32 6.04 -17.78
CA PRO A 23 1.05 4.70 -18.27
C PRO A 23 0.66 3.80 -17.08
N PRO A 24 -0.27 2.85 -17.26
CA PRO A 24 -0.76 1.99 -16.17
C PRO A 24 0.36 1.21 -15.48
N GLU A 25 1.45 0.92 -16.19
CA GLU A 25 2.65 0.25 -15.64
C GLU A 25 3.41 1.08 -14.59
N PHE A 26 3.21 2.41 -14.57
CA PHE A 26 3.82 3.38 -13.66
C PHE A 26 2.79 4.06 -12.73
N SER A 27 1.55 3.56 -12.69
CA SER A 27 0.55 4.03 -11.74
C SER A 27 0.91 3.65 -10.30
N ASP A 28 0.38 4.41 -9.34
CA ASP A 28 0.63 4.18 -7.92
C ASP A 28 0.20 2.76 -7.47
N ASP A 29 -0.87 2.22 -8.06
CA ASP A 29 -1.34 0.84 -7.86
C ASP A 29 -0.33 -0.20 -8.36
N ALA A 30 0.17 -0.06 -9.59
CA ALA A 30 1.15 -0.98 -10.16
C ALA A 30 2.46 -1.01 -9.34
N LEU A 31 2.88 0.14 -8.80
CA LEU A 31 4.01 0.23 -7.88
C LEU A 31 3.72 -0.44 -6.54
N ALA A 32 2.51 -0.29 -6.00
CA ALA A 32 2.09 -0.95 -4.78
C ALA A 32 2.05 -2.47 -4.94
N GLN A 33 1.56 -2.98 -6.07
CA GLN A 33 1.58 -4.40 -6.37
C GLN A 33 3.00 -4.95 -6.53
N LYS A 34 3.92 -4.20 -7.15
CA LYS A 34 5.34 -4.56 -7.21
C LYS A 34 5.97 -4.59 -5.82
N PHE A 35 5.71 -3.57 -5.00
CA PHE A 35 6.17 -3.52 -3.62
C PHE A 35 5.66 -4.71 -2.80
N ALA A 36 4.36 -5.00 -2.89
CA ALA A 36 3.76 -6.14 -2.22
C ALA A 36 4.39 -7.46 -2.63
N GLN A 37 4.64 -7.68 -3.93
CA GLN A 37 5.31 -8.90 -4.40
C GLN A 37 6.75 -9.04 -3.90
N LEU A 38 7.51 -7.94 -3.83
CA LEU A 38 8.90 -7.94 -3.40
C LEU A 38 9.04 -8.20 -1.89
N TYR A 39 8.15 -7.63 -1.09
CA TYR A 39 8.26 -7.66 0.37
C TYR A 39 7.20 -8.52 1.06
N GLN A 40 6.51 -9.40 0.32
CA GLN A 40 5.49 -10.29 0.88
C GLN A 40 6.04 -11.30 1.89
N ASP A 41 7.33 -11.49 2.05
CA ASP A 41 7.88 -12.41 3.08
C ASP A 41 8.55 -11.66 4.23
N GLU A 42 8.87 -10.38 4.01
CA GLU A 42 9.66 -9.57 4.95
C GLU A 42 8.83 -8.48 5.63
N LEU A 43 7.70 -8.07 5.06
CA LEU A 43 6.83 -7.04 5.61
C LEU A 43 5.41 -7.51 5.82
N ARG A 44 4.86 -7.14 6.98
CA ARG A 44 3.45 -7.33 7.33
C ARG A 44 2.88 -6.05 7.91
N TYR A 45 1.70 -5.63 7.46
CA TYR A 45 0.98 -4.50 8.05
C TYR A 45 -0.15 -5.01 8.94
N VAL A 46 -0.14 -4.63 10.21
CA VAL A 46 -1.17 -5.00 11.18
C VAL A 46 -2.10 -3.81 11.36
N ALA A 47 -3.27 -3.85 10.70
CA ALA A 47 -4.23 -2.74 10.71
C ALA A 47 -4.72 -2.36 12.12
N PRO A 48 -5.02 -3.31 13.04
CA PRO A 48 -5.41 -2.98 14.42
C PRO A 48 -4.35 -2.19 15.18
N TRP A 49 -3.07 -2.44 14.92
CA TRP A 49 -1.96 -1.71 15.54
C TRP A 49 -1.60 -0.44 14.75
N SER A 50 -2.05 -0.36 13.49
CA SER A 50 -1.61 0.64 12.53
C SER A 50 -0.07 0.68 12.41
N LYS A 51 0.57 -0.49 12.51
CA LYS A 51 2.02 -0.66 12.49
C LYS A 51 2.45 -1.66 11.44
N TRP A 52 3.65 -1.43 10.91
CA TRP A 52 4.37 -2.40 10.11
C TRP A 52 5.19 -3.32 11.01
N MET A 53 5.28 -4.56 10.59
CA MET A 53 6.13 -5.60 11.13
C MET A 53 7.14 -5.98 10.06
N ILE A 54 8.40 -6.09 10.47
CA ILE A 54 9.53 -6.41 9.60
C ILE A 54 10.16 -7.68 10.11
N TRP A 55 10.46 -8.60 9.20
CA TRP A 55 11.19 -9.83 9.50
C TRP A 55 12.67 -9.52 9.69
N GLU A 56 13.14 -9.45 10.95
CA GLU A 56 14.56 -9.33 11.29
C GLU A 56 15.17 -10.71 11.50
N LYS A 57 15.70 -11.33 10.43
CA LYS A 57 16.48 -12.60 10.35
C LYS A 57 15.81 -13.86 10.93
N THR A 58 15.28 -13.78 12.14
CA THR A 58 14.70 -14.87 12.93
C THR A 58 13.40 -14.49 13.64
N ARG A 59 12.99 -13.21 13.63
CA ARG A 59 11.75 -12.78 14.29
C ARG A 59 11.13 -11.58 13.61
N TRP A 60 9.81 -11.46 13.73
CA TRP A 60 9.10 -10.25 13.36
C TRP A 60 9.27 -9.17 14.44
N LYS A 61 9.52 -7.95 14.01
CA LYS A 61 9.67 -6.79 14.89
C LYS A 61 8.82 -5.63 14.41
N LEU A 62 8.23 -4.92 15.36
CA LEU A 62 7.53 -3.68 15.08
C LEU A 62 8.49 -2.62 14.54
N ASP A 63 8.15 -2.09 13.38
CA ASP A 63 8.83 -0.93 12.84
C ASP A 63 8.41 0.34 13.61
N ASN A 64 9.41 1.03 14.15
CA ASN A 64 9.25 2.35 14.78
C ASN A 64 9.91 3.46 13.96
N THR A 65 10.49 3.11 12.81
CA THR A 65 11.35 3.99 12.01
C THR A 65 10.78 4.32 10.64
N ILE A 66 9.49 4.06 10.40
CA ILE A 66 8.82 4.22 9.10
C ILE A 66 9.58 3.54 7.95
N ALA A 67 10.19 2.40 8.23
CA ALA A 67 11.02 1.66 7.29
C ALA A 67 10.24 1.20 6.06
N ALA A 68 8.94 0.94 6.16
CA ALA A 68 8.10 0.70 4.97
C ALA A 68 8.15 1.87 3.98
N PHE A 69 8.18 3.12 4.45
CA PHE A 69 8.31 4.30 3.60
C PHE A 69 9.71 4.38 2.96
N ASP A 70 10.75 3.98 3.68
CA ASP A 70 12.10 3.90 3.12
C ASP A 70 12.21 2.83 2.04
N LEU A 71 11.58 1.66 2.24
CA LEU A 71 11.56 0.54 1.30
C LEU A 71 10.74 0.82 0.03
N VAL A 72 9.76 1.72 0.08
CA VAL A 72 9.03 2.16 -1.13
C VAL A 72 9.91 3.07 -2.00
N ARG A 73 10.83 3.87 -1.43
CA ARG A 73 11.71 4.77 -2.21
C ARG A 73 12.55 4.05 -3.28
N PRO A 74 13.25 2.93 -3.01
CA PRO A 74 14.00 2.23 -4.05
C PRO A 74 13.08 1.66 -5.14
N VAL A 75 11.87 1.17 -4.80
CA VAL A 75 10.90 0.71 -5.81
C VAL A 75 10.50 1.85 -6.74
N CYS A 76 10.16 3.02 -6.18
CA CYS A 76 9.86 4.21 -6.96
C CYS A 76 11.05 4.69 -7.81
N ARG A 77 12.28 4.60 -7.30
CA ARG A 77 13.50 4.95 -8.05
C ARG A 77 13.76 4.00 -9.22
N THR A 78 13.58 2.70 -9.03
CA THR A 78 13.71 1.70 -10.09
C THR A 78 12.67 1.92 -11.17
N ALA A 79 11.40 2.16 -10.79
CA ALA A 79 10.35 2.50 -11.74
C ALA A 79 10.63 3.82 -12.48
N ALA A 80 11.18 4.83 -11.79
CA ALA A 80 11.57 6.08 -12.41
C ALA A 80 12.73 5.91 -13.40
N ALA A 81 13.67 4.99 -13.14
CA ALA A 81 14.74 4.66 -14.08
C ALA A 81 14.18 3.95 -15.33
N ASP A 82 13.27 2.99 -15.15
CA ASP A 82 12.61 2.28 -16.25
C ASP A 82 11.78 3.23 -17.13
N ALA A 83 11.04 4.14 -16.51
CA ALA A 83 10.28 5.19 -17.20
C ALA A 83 11.14 6.11 -18.07
N LYS A 84 12.37 6.43 -17.64
CA LYS A 84 13.31 7.23 -18.43
C LYS A 84 13.73 6.50 -19.71
N THR A 85 13.93 5.20 -19.61
CA THR A 85 14.32 4.33 -20.73
C THR A 85 13.16 4.12 -21.71
N SER A 86 11.97 3.78 -21.20
CA SER A 86 10.84 3.30 -22.03
C SER A 86 9.96 4.42 -22.59
N ASN A 87 9.78 5.53 -21.88
CA ASN A 87 8.81 6.57 -22.23
C ASN A 87 9.44 7.96 -22.47
N SER A 88 10.76 8.10 -22.28
CA SER A 88 11.53 9.34 -22.44
C SER A 88 10.89 10.61 -21.84
N ARG A 89 10.06 10.47 -20.79
CA ARG A 89 9.41 11.58 -20.08
C ARG A 89 10.12 11.87 -18.76
N PRO A 90 11.00 12.88 -18.70
CA PRO A 90 11.72 13.20 -17.46
C PRO A 90 10.80 13.65 -16.33
N THR A 91 9.67 14.29 -16.66
CA THR A 91 8.65 14.73 -15.69
C THR A 91 7.99 13.57 -14.95
N LEU A 92 7.79 12.44 -15.63
CA LEU A 92 7.20 11.24 -15.05
C LEU A 92 8.15 10.60 -14.03
N ALA A 93 9.44 10.54 -14.35
CA ALA A 93 10.44 10.03 -13.40
C ALA A 93 10.52 10.87 -12.12
N THR A 94 10.45 12.21 -12.23
CA THR A 94 10.39 13.08 -11.05
C THR A 94 9.12 12.85 -10.23
N ALA A 95 7.96 12.73 -10.90
CA ALA A 95 6.68 12.46 -10.23
C ALA A 95 6.71 11.11 -9.49
N LEU A 96 7.29 10.07 -10.08
CA LEU A 96 7.43 8.75 -9.44
C LEU A 96 8.27 8.79 -8.17
N THR A 97 9.31 9.63 -8.14
CA THR A 97 10.16 9.81 -6.94
C THR A 97 9.61 10.81 -5.91
N SER A 98 8.45 11.41 -6.17
CA SER A 98 7.87 12.41 -5.27
C SER A 98 7.37 11.79 -3.96
N ALA A 99 7.42 12.55 -2.86
CA ALA A 99 6.89 12.11 -1.58
C ALA A 99 5.39 11.76 -1.63
N LYS A 100 4.63 12.44 -2.50
CA LYS A 100 3.20 12.16 -2.72
C LYS A 100 2.99 10.75 -3.26
N THR A 101 3.78 10.36 -4.26
CA THR A 101 3.74 9.03 -4.87
C THR A 101 4.16 7.96 -3.86
N VAL A 102 5.26 8.16 -3.15
CA VAL A 102 5.72 7.21 -2.11
C VAL A 102 4.64 7.01 -1.04
N ALA A 103 3.99 8.07 -0.58
CA ALA A 103 2.89 7.98 0.39
C ALA A 103 1.65 7.27 -0.18
N ALA A 104 1.30 7.52 -1.44
CA ALA A 104 0.19 6.86 -2.11
C ALA A 104 0.45 5.35 -2.26
N VAL A 105 1.65 4.98 -2.71
CA VAL A 105 2.09 3.58 -2.86
C VAL A 105 2.08 2.86 -1.52
N GLU A 106 2.63 3.47 -0.47
CA GLU A 106 2.63 2.90 0.87
C GLU A 106 1.20 2.67 1.40
N LYS A 107 0.29 3.62 1.16
CA LYS A 107 -1.11 3.51 1.56
C LYS A 107 -1.86 2.40 0.83
N LEU A 108 -1.61 2.24 -0.48
CA LEU A 108 -2.19 1.17 -1.28
C LEU A 108 -1.60 -0.19 -0.86
N ALA A 109 -0.29 -0.25 -0.60
CA ALA A 109 0.40 -1.45 -0.13
C ALA A 109 -0.16 -1.95 1.22
N LYS A 110 -0.51 -1.05 2.15
CA LYS A 110 -1.19 -1.41 3.42
C LYS A 110 -2.50 -2.19 3.22
N ALA A 111 -3.21 -1.93 2.13
CA ALA A 111 -4.48 -2.56 1.81
C ALA A 111 -4.31 -3.91 1.07
N ASP A 112 -3.11 -4.21 0.56
CA ASP A 112 -2.84 -5.45 -0.15
C ASP A 112 -2.88 -6.65 0.81
N ARG A 113 -3.65 -7.68 0.46
CA ARG A 113 -3.84 -8.89 1.29
C ARG A 113 -2.55 -9.68 1.50
N ARG A 114 -1.54 -9.54 0.64
CA ARG A 114 -0.23 -10.19 0.79
C ARG A 114 0.58 -9.59 1.92
N LEU A 115 0.37 -8.29 2.19
CA LEU A 115 1.06 -7.56 3.25
C LEU A 115 0.20 -7.45 4.50
N ALA A 116 -1.13 -7.45 4.39
CA ALA A 116 -2.02 -7.36 5.54
C ALA A 116 -1.91 -8.60 6.44
N ALA A 117 -1.63 -8.37 7.73
CA ALA A 117 -1.63 -9.37 8.79
C ALA A 117 -2.76 -9.10 9.79
N THR A 118 -3.32 -10.17 10.35
CA THR A 118 -4.25 -10.08 11.48
C THR A 118 -3.47 -10.17 12.80
N THR A 119 -4.07 -9.70 13.89
CA THR A 119 -3.49 -9.83 15.24
C THR A 119 -3.38 -11.29 15.67
N GLU A 120 -4.29 -12.15 15.23
CA GLU A 120 -4.34 -13.58 15.54
C GLU A 120 -3.07 -14.33 15.09
N GLN A 121 -2.40 -13.88 14.01
CA GLN A 121 -1.14 -14.48 13.55
C GLN A 121 0.04 -14.23 14.49
N TRP A 122 -0.10 -13.29 15.41
CA TRP A 122 0.91 -12.90 16.40
C TRP A 122 0.59 -13.41 17.80
N ASP A 123 -0.68 -13.70 18.03
CA ASP A 123 -1.27 -14.15 19.29
C ASP A 123 -1.47 -15.68 19.30
N ASP A 124 -0.90 -16.40 18.33
CA ASP A 124 -0.86 -17.86 18.37
C ASP A 124 0.02 -18.26 19.56
N ASP A 125 -0.67 -18.41 20.68
CA ASP A 125 -0.16 -18.78 21.97
C ASP A 125 0.58 -20.13 21.82
N PRO A 126 1.90 -20.21 22.09
CA PRO A 126 2.66 -21.47 22.02
C PRO A 126 2.20 -22.51 23.06
N ASP A 127 1.16 -22.22 23.83
CA ASP A 127 0.65 -23.02 24.95
C ASP A 127 -0.52 -23.94 24.54
N SER A 128 -0.50 -24.48 23.31
CA SER A 128 -1.23 -25.73 23.00
C SER A 128 -0.63 -26.96 23.72
N PHE A 129 -0.13 -26.74 24.93
CA PHE A 129 0.30 -27.68 25.95
C PHE A 129 -0.81 -27.98 26.96
N THR A 130 -2.08 -27.93 26.52
CA THR A 130 -3.11 -28.72 27.21
C THR A 130 -2.87 -30.19 26.91
N THR A 131 -1.89 -30.71 27.63
CA THR A 131 -1.72 -32.12 27.94
C THR A 131 -3.09 -32.77 28.08
N THR A 132 -3.31 -33.85 27.34
CA THR A 132 -4.31 -34.86 27.69
C THR A 132 -3.85 -35.54 28.99
N TRP A 133 -3.77 -34.79 30.09
CA TRP A 133 -3.49 -35.35 31.40
C TRP A 133 -4.79 -35.68 32.09
N GLY A 134 -5.23 -36.92 31.83
CA GLY A 134 -6.08 -37.69 32.72
C GLY A 134 -7.57 -37.40 32.61
N LYS A 135 -8.32 -38.44 32.25
CA LYS A 135 -9.46 -38.95 33.03
C LYS A 135 -9.84 -40.36 32.52
N PRO A 136 -10.49 -41.15 33.37
CA PRO A 136 -10.06 -42.48 33.84
C PRO A 136 -10.37 -43.65 32.90
#